data_AF-A0A353RYK5-F1
#
_entry.id   AF-A0A353RYK5-F1
#
_cell.length_a   1.000
_cell.length_b   1.000
_cell.length_c   1.000
_cell.angle_alpha   90.00
_cell.angle_beta   90.00
_cell.angle_gamma   90.00
#
_symmetry.space_group_name_H-M   'P 1'
#
loop_
_entity.id
_entity.type
_entity.pdbx_description
1 polymer ?
#
loop_
_entity_poly.entity_id
_entity_poly.type
_entity_poly.pdbx_seq_one_letter_code
_entity_poly.pdbx_strand_id
1 'polypeptide(L)'
;MKITDLRELLKNKQVIEEINKHLWIESQKAGYSIGIERATDEWLRLYASGWMKYNMPEKYDEVVINKDKAVTNGSAASNCAVKKEEVKTVKTAAKKVIKKKAR
;
A
#
# COMPACT_ATOMS: atom_id res chain seq x y z
N MET A 1 -13.52 6.94 3.76
CA MET A 1 -13.85 6.64 5.16
C MET A 1 -14.60 7.82 5.72
N LYS A 2 -15.69 7.57 6.46
CA LYS A 2 -16.39 8.64 7.16
C LYS A 2 -15.62 8.93 8.46
N ILE A 3 -15.63 10.18 8.90
CA ILE A 3 -14.98 10.60 10.16
C ILE A 3 -15.53 9.82 11.38
N THR A 4 -16.78 9.37 11.29
CA THR A 4 -17.43 8.51 12.30
C THR A 4 -16.70 7.18 12.47
N ASP A 5 -16.28 6.56 11.38
CA ASP A 5 -15.64 5.24 11.36
C ASP A 5 -14.23 5.32 12.00
N LEU A 6 -13.55 6.46 11.81
CA LEU A 6 -12.25 6.74 12.41
C LEU A 6 -12.34 6.87 13.93
N ARG A 7 -13.39 7.52 14.46
CA ARG A 7 -13.60 7.62 15.91
C ARG A 7 -13.96 6.28 16.55
N GLU A 8 -14.65 5.42 15.81
CA GLU A 8 -14.99 4.08 16.28
C GLU A 8 -13.76 3.17 16.38
N LEU A 9 -12.80 3.32 15.45
CA LEU A 9 -11.50 2.63 15.50
C LEU A 9 -10.72 2.94 16.78
N LEU A 10 -10.72 4.19 17.26
CA LEU A 10 -10.02 4.57 18.49
C LEU A 10 -10.60 3.94 19.76
N LYS A 11 -11.79 3.33 19.73
CA LYS A 11 -12.35 2.62 20.89
C LYS A 11 -11.70 1.24 21.07
N ASN A 12 -11.06 0.71 20.03
CA ASN A 12 -10.43 -0.60 20.07
C ASN A 12 -9.03 -0.51 20.68
N LYS A 13 -8.75 -1.32 21.71
CA LYS A 13 -7.43 -1.34 22.37
C LYS A 13 -6.30 -1.69 21.39
N GLN A 14 -6.54 -2.60 20.45
CA GLN A 14 -5.56 -2.97 19.43
C GLN A 14 -5.16 -1.81 18.52
N VAL A 15 -6.11 -0.93 18.17
CA VAL A 15 -5.83 0.26 17.37
C VAL A 15 -4.96 1.24 18.16
N ILE A 16 -5.25 1.43 19.44
CA ILE A 16 -4.45 2.29 20.33
C ILE A 16 -3.01 1.76 20.43
N GLU A 17 -2.82 0.45 20.55
CA GLU A 17 -1.47 -0.15 20.57
C GLU A 17 -0.71 0.12 19.27
N GLU A 18 -1.36 0.02 18.11
CA GLU A 18 -0.74 0.32 16.82
C GLU A 18 -0.38 1.82 16.69
N ILE A 19 -1.25 2.71 17.16
CA ILE A 19 -0.96 4.15 17.22
C ILE A 19 0.25 4.41 18.14
N ASN A 20 0.32 3.76 19.30
CA ASN A 20 1.44 3.91 20.22
C ASN A 20 2.76 3.39 19.63
N LYS A 21 2.75 2.27 18.90
CA LYS A 21 3.93 1.78 18.17
C LYS A 21 4.36 2.78 17.10
N HIS A 22 3.41 3.32 16.33
CA HIS A 22 3.71 4.31 15.29
C HIS A 22 4.29 5.59 15.88
N LEU A 23 3.69 6.10 16.96
CA LEU A 23 4.18 7.24 17.73
C LEU A 23 5.62 7.02 18.21
N TRP A 24 5.93 5.83 18.73
CA TRP A 24 7.27 5.50 19.19
C TRP A 24 8.29 5.55 18.04
N ILE A 25 8.00 4.88 16.91
CA ILE A 25 8.89 4.86 15.74
C ILE A 25 9.11 6.26 15.18
N GLU A 26 8.05 7.07 15.05
CA GLU A 26 8.16 8.44 14.55
C GLU A 26 8.94 9.33 15.52
N SER A 27 8.78 9.14 16.83
CA SER A 27 9.57 9.88 17.82
C SER A 27 11.05 9.49 17.77
N GLN A 28 11.37 8.20 17.55
CA GLN A 28 12.75 7.74 17.32
C GLN A 28 13.33 8.35 16.05
N LYS A 29 12.55 8.40 14.97
CA LYS A 29 12.99 8.91 13.67
C LYS A 29 13.17 10.42 13.64
N ALA A 30 12.29 11.15 14.32
CA ALA A 30 12.34 12.61 14.38
C ALA A 30 13.37 13.13 15.40
N GLY A 31 13.78 12.31 16.36
CA GLY A 31 14.67 12.71 17.44
C GLY A 31 14.01 13.61 18.48
N TYR A 32 12.68 13.77 18.43
CA TYR A 32 11.87 14.49 19.41
C TYR A 32 10.46 13.88 19.49
N SER A 33 9.76 14.11 20.60
CA SER A 33 8.40 13.63 20.79
C SER A 33 7.43 14.37 19.87
N ILE A 34 6.88 13.66 18.88
CA ILE A 34 6.00 14.23 17.84
C ILE A 34 4.58 14.53 18.35
N GLY A 35 4.19 13.95 19.48
CA GLY A 35 2.87 14.10 20.09
C GLY A 35 1.85 13.09 19.56
N ILE A 36 0.90 12.71 20.41
CA ILE A 36 -0.05 11.64 20.09
C ILE A 36 -1.07 12.06 19.04
N GLU A 37 -1.45 13.34 18.98
CA GLU A 37 -2.43 13.80 17.99
C GLU A 37 -1.89 13.64 16.58
N ARG A 38 -0.63 14.03 16.35
CA ARG A 38 0.00 13.97 15.03
C ARG A 38 0.27 12.52 14.60
N ALA A 39 0.73 11.67 15.50
CA ALA A 39 0.90 10.25 15.21
C ALA A 39 -0.44 9.55 14.93
N THR A 40 -1.51 9.95 15.64
CA THR A 40 -2.86 9.43 15.41
C THR A 40 -3.37 9.82 14.03
N ASP A 41 -3.22 11.07 13.62
CA ASP A 41 -3.68 11.56 12.31
C ASP A 41 -2.98 10.82 11.16
N GLU A 42 -1.65 10.71 11.23
CA GLU A 42 -0.84 9.99 10.24
C GLU A 42 -1.21 8.50 10.21
N TRP A 43 -1.42 7.88 11.39
CA TRP A 43 -1.83 6.48 11.47
C TRP A 43 -3.22 6.25 10.85
N LEU A 44 -4.17 7.13 11.13
CA LEU A 44 -5.53 7.07 10.56
C LEU A 44 -5.50 7.23 9.04
N ARG A 45 -4.61 8.07 8.51
CA ARG A 45 -4.49 8.31 7.07
C ARG A 45 -3.89 7.11 6.32
N LEU A 46 -2.87 6.47 6.90
CA LEU A 46 -2.06 5.46 6.20
C LEU A 46 -2.48 4.02 6.55
N TYR A 47 -2.71 3.73 7.83
CA TYR A 47 -2.85 2.37 8.34
C TYR A 47 -4.30 1.96 8.62
N ALA A 48 -5.21 2.90 8.90
CA ALA A 48 -6.61 2.55 9.23
C ALA A 48 -7.31 1.76 8.11
N SER A 49 -7.02 2.09 6.84
CA SER A 49 -7.61 1.38 5.70
C SER A 49 -7.16 -0.08 5.65
N GLY A 50 -5.88 -0.36 5.87
CA GLY A 50 -5.37 -1.72 5.94
C GLY A 50 -5.90 -2.45 7.17
N TRP A 51 -5.89 -1.80 8.33
CA TRP A 51 -6.35 -2.40 9.58
C TRP A 51 -7.81 -2.84 9.53
N MET A 52 -8.69 -2.03 8.92
CA MET A 52 -10.09 -2.40 8.69
C MET A 52 -10.23 -3.58 7.74
N LYS A 53 -9.43 -3.66 6.67
CA LYS A 53 -9.44 -4.80 5.75
C LYS A 53 -9.17 -6.13 6.46
N TYR A 54 -8.22 -6.14 7.39
CA TYR A 54 -7.82 -7.37 8.08
C TYR A 54 -8.75 -7.73 9.25
N ASN A 55 -9.21 -6.75 10.02
CA ASN A 55 -10.03 -7.01 11.22
C ASN A 55 -11.54 -6.99 10.94
N MET A 56 -11.98 -6.35 9.86
CA MET A 56 -13.39 -6.17 9.51
C MET A 56 -13.60 -6.33 8.00
N PRO A 57 -13.38 -7.53 7.44
CA PRO A 57 -13.51 -7.77 6.00
C PRO A 57 -14.91 -7.42 5.47
N GLU A 58 -15.96 -7.74 6.25
CA GLU A 58 -17.36 -7.51 5.88
C GLU A 58 -17.71 -6.02 5.68
N LYS A 59 -17.24 -5.13 6.58
CA LYS A 59 -17.43 -3.68 6.41
C LYS A 59 -16.48 -3.05 5.38
N TYR A 60 -15.32 -3.67 5.14
CA TYR A 60 -14.32 -3.13 4.23
C TYR A 60 -14.76 -3.22 2.76
N ASP A 61 -15.39 -4.34 2.37
CA ASP A 61 -15.89 -4.52 1.00
C ASP A 61 -16.90 -3.43 0.60
N GLU A 62 -17.78 -3.03 1.51
CA GLU A 62 -18.72 -1.92 1.27
C GLU A 62 -18.03 -0.56 1.06
N VAL A 63 -16.90 -0.34 1.73
CA VAL A 63 -16.16 0.93 1.68
C VAL A 63 -15.27 1.02 0.43
N VAL A 64 -14.70 -0.08 -0.04
CA VAL A 64 -13.86 -0.12 -1.26
C VAL A 64 -14.71 0.05 -2.52
N ILE A 65 -15.84 -0.65 -2.63
CA ILE A 65 -16.74 -0.58 -3.80
C ILE A 65 -17.20 0.87 -4.06
N ASN A 66 -17.33 1.69 -3.02
CA ASN A 66 -17.70 3.10 -3.17
C ASN A 66 -16.53 4.01 -3.58
N LYS A 67 -15.27 3.62 -3.31
CA LYS A 67 -14.07 4.39 -3.68
C LYS A 67 -13.75 4.23 -5.17
N ASP A 68 -13.94 3.04 -5.72
CA ASP A 68 -13.75 2.75 -7.16
C ASP A 68 -14.84 3.42 -8.03
N LYS A 69 -16.02 3.69 -7.48
CA LYS A 69 -17.06 4.50 -8.14
C LYS A 69 -16.78 6.01 -8.11
N ALA A 70 -15.99 6.49 -7.15
CA ALA A 70 -15.59 7.90 -7.09
C ALA A 70 -14.41 8.22 -8.03
N VAL A 71 -13.45 7.28 -8.18
CA VAL A 71 -12.29 7.48 -9.07
C VAL A 71 -12.70 7.50 -10.55
N THR A 72 -13.76 6.78 -10.93
CA THR A 72 -14.30 6.75 -12.29
C THR A 72 -15.06 8.02 -12.69
N ASN A 73 -15.51 8.84 -11.73
CA ASN A 73 -16.21 10.10 -11.99
C ASN A 73 -15.32 11.36 -11.81
N GLY A 74 -14.05 11.20 -11.43
CA GLY A 74 -13.17 12.32 -11.04
C GLY A 74 -11.78 12.36 -11.68
N SER A 75 -11.47 11.54 -12.68
CA SER A 75 -10.17 11.59 -13.37
C SER A 75 -10.27 11.18 -14.84
N ALA A 76 -10.90 12.06 -15.64
CA ALA A 76 -10.44 12.26 -17.00
C ALA A 76 -9.31 13.30 -16.94
N ALA A 77 -8.14 12.97 -17.50
CA ALA A 77 -6.92 13.80 -17.61
C ALA A 77 -5.92 13.78 -16.44
N SER A 78 -5.17 12.67 -16.35
CA SER A 78 -3.70 12.78 -16.41
C SER A 78 -3.11 11.50 -16.98
N ASN A 79 -2.70 11.57 -18.25
CA ASN A 79 -1.84 10.57 -18.87
C ASN A 79 -0.52 10.52 -18.10
N CYS A 80 -0.29 9.46 -17.34
CA CYS A 80 1.05 8.99 -17.01
C CYS A 80 1.21 7.61 -17.65
N ALA A 81 1.69 7.62 -18.90
CA ALA A 81 1.96 6.42 -19.67
C ALA A 81 3.13 5.65 -19.04
N VAL A 82 2.84 4.72 -18.13
CA VAL A 82 3.79 3.70 -17.73
C VAL A 82 3.85 2.67 -18.87
N LYS A 83 4.90 2.78 -19.68
CA LYS A 83 5.30 1.73 -20.63
C LYS A 83 5.54 0.44 -19.85
N LYS A 84 4.73 -0.57 -20.15
CA LYS A 84 5.01 -1.96 -19.76
C LYS A 84 6.14 -2.46 -20.65
N GLU A 85 7.38 -2.47 -20.14
CA GLU A 85 8.44 -3.27 -20.76
C GLU A 85 8.27 -4.73 -20.31
N GLU A 86 7.67 -5.48 -21.22
CA GLU A 86 7.60 -6.92 -21.29
C GLU A 86 9.02 -7.51 -21.25
N VAL A 87 9.40 -8.12 -20.12
CA VAL A 87 10.62 -8.92 -20.03
C VAL A 87 10.42 -10.18 -20.86
N LYS A 88 10.86 -10.11 -22.11
CA LYS A 88 10.87 -11.21 -23.07
C LYS A 88 11.82 -12.32 -22.61
N THR A 89 11.27 -13.51 -22.64
CA THR A 89 11.90 -14.82 -22.50
C THR A 89 13.15 -14.96 -23.36
N VAL A 90 14.31 -15.13 -22.73
CA VAL A 90 15.55 -15.49 -23.44
C VAL A 90 15.60 -17.00 -23.60
N LYS A 91 15.05 -17.51 -24.70
CA LYS A 91 15.47 -18.78 -25.31
C LYS A 91 16.44 -18.44 -26.43
N THR A 92 17.73 -18.65 -26.22
CA THR A 92 18.71 -18.66 -27.32
C THR A 92 19.38 -20.02 -27.41
N ALA A 93 18.99 -20.72 -28.48
CA ALA A 93 19.60 -21.93 -28.97
C ALA A 93 21.03 -21.64 -29.46
N ALA A 94 22.03 -22.34 -28.92
CA ALA A 94 23.35 -22.39 -29.51
C ALA A 94 23.43 -23.59 -30.47
N LYS A 95 23.39 -23.31 -31.77
CA LYS A 95 23.54 -24.28 -32.85
C LYS A 95 25.00 -24.27 -33.34
N LYS A 96 25.71 -25.36 -33.06
CA LYS A 96 26.67 -26.09 -33.91
C LYS A 96 27.62 -25.25 -34.81
N VAL A 97 28.93 -25.29 -34.48
CA VAL A 97 30.00 -25.14 -35.47
C VAL A 97 30.88 -26.38 -35.46
N ILE A 98 30.97 -27.01 -36.62
CA ILE A 98 31.83 -28.12 -36.98
C ILE A 98 33.17 -27.52 -37.41
N LYS A 99 34.31 -27.97 -36.87
CA LYS A 99 35.59 -27.94 -37.59
C LYS A 99 36.39 -29.22 -37.32
N LYS A 100 36.54 -29.99 -38.40
CA LYS A 100 37.45 -31.12 -38.58
C LYS A 100 38.92 -30.66 -38.51
N LYS A 101 39.80 -31.46 -37.89
CA LYS A 101 41.21 -31.66 -38.27
C LYS A 101 41.73 -32.87 -37.48
N ALA A 102 41.88 -34.07 -38.05
CA ALA A 102 42.89 -34.54 -39.00
C ALA A 102 44.34 -34.39 -38.49
N ARG A 103 44.80 -35.38 -37.74
CA ARG A 103 46.04 -36.13 -37.98
C ARG A 103 46.09 -37.38 -37.10
#